data_AF-C4FII3-F1
#
_entry.id   AF-C4FII3-F1
#
_cell.length_a   1.000
_cell.length_b   1.000
_cell.length_c   1.000
_cell.angle_alpha   90.00
_cell.angle_beta   90.00
_cell.angle_gamma   90.00
#
_symmetry.space_group_name_H-M   'P 1'
#
loop_
_entity.id
_entity.type
_entity.pdbx_description
1 polymer ?
#
loop_
_entity_poly.entity_id
_entity_poly.type
_entity_poly.pdbx_seq_one_letter_code
_entity_poly.pdbx_strand_id
1 'polypeptide(L)'
;MLIVSDDFPSISKAIETLFPYTDHQLCLVVHLQRNVKSQMGKEDSQTFNKELKNIKENSLDYEDGLEKLDDLCNRFKSKYPNFIKHIQSNKER
;
A
#
# COMPACT_ATOMS: atom_id res chain seq x y z
N MET A 1 19.32 1.48 -7.08
CA MET A 1 19.13 1.98 -5.70
C MET A 1 17.64 1.96 -5.45
N LEU A 2 17.17 1.53 -4.28
CA LEU A 2 15.74 1.48 -3.97
C LEU A 2 15.46 2.56 -2.92
N ILE A 3 14.58 3.51 -3.26
CA ILE A 3 14.11 4.50 -2.29
C ILE A 3 12.68 4.15 -1.90
N VAL A 4 12.51 3.82 -0.62
CA VAL A 4 11.19 3.59 -0.04
C VAL A 4 10.76 4.86 0.69
N SER A 5 9.74 5.56 0.19
CA SER A 5 9.22 6.77 0.84
C SER A 5 7.70 6.71 1.03
N ASP A 6 7.20 7.60 1.87
CA ASP A 6 5.75 7.81 2.00
C ASP A 6 5.20 8.63 0.82
N ASP A 7 3.87 8.68 0.67
CA ASP A 7 3.17 9.37 -0.44
C ASP A 7 3.27 10.90 -0.28
N PHE A 8 4.43 11.44 -0.66
CA PHE A 8 4.69 12.88 -0.73
C PHE A 8 4.99 13.29 -2.16
N PRO A 9 4.07 14.01 -2.84
CA PRO A 9 4.21 14.36 -4.26
C PRO A 9 5.52 15.10 -4.59
N SER A 10 5.98 15.95 -3.66
CA SER A 10 7.21 16.73 -3.82
C SER A 10 8.47 15.87 -3.72
N ILE A 11 8.43 14.79 -2.93
CA ILE A 11 9.58 13.89 -2.73
C ILE A 11 9.74 12.96 -3.93
N SER A 12 8.64 12.38 -4.42
CA SER A 12 8.67 11.55 -5.64
C SER A 12 9.25 12.32 -6.82
N LYS A 13 8.80 13.57 -7.03
CA LYS A 13 9.30 14.41 -8.13
C LYS A 13 10.78 14.78 -7.97
N ALA A 14 11.24 15.03 -6.73
CA ALA A 14 12.65 15.30 -6.46
C ALA A 14 13.53 14.06 -6.72
N ILE A 15 13.05 12.87 -6.37
CA ILE A 15 13.75 11.60 -6.62
C ILE A 15 13.88 11.34 -8.12
N GLU A 16 12.80 11.47 -8.89
CA GLU A 16 12.84 11.32 -10.34
C GLU A 16 13.81 12.32 -11.01
N THR A 17 13.85 13.56 -10.51
CA THR A 17 14.71 14.61 -11.06
C THR A 17 16.19 14.39 -10.73
N LEU A 18 16.51 13.96 -9.50
CA LEU A 18 17.89 13.81 -9.03
C LEU A 18 18.46 12.42 -9.34
N PHE A 19 17.62 11.40 -9.42
CA PHE A 19 18.02 10.00 -9.56
C PHE A 19 17.09 9.24 -10.53
N PRO A 20 17.15 9.52 -11.84
CA PRO A 20 16.23 8.95 -12.83
C PRO A 20 16.31 7.42 -12.99
N TYR A 21 17.37 6.78 -12.51
CA TYR A 21 17.57 5.32 -12.56
C TYR A 21 17.27 4.62 -11.22
N THR A 22 16.62 5.31 -10.29
CA THR A 22 16.30 4.76 -8.96
C THR A 22 14.84 4.33 -8.93
N ASP A 23 14.62 3.07 -8.55
CA ASP A 23 13.28 2.57 -8.28
C ASP A 23 12.75 3.25 -7.01
N HIS A 24 11.66 4.00 -7.18
CA HIS A 24 10.88 4.56 -6.10
C HIS A 24 9.76 3.60 -5.75
N GLN A 25 9.63 3.24 -4.49
CA GLN A 25 8.56 2.37 -4.01
C GLN A 25 7.84 3.05 -2.85
N LEU A 26 6.51 3.10 -2.90
CA LEU A 26 5.74 3.56 -1.74
C LEU A 26 5.87 2.62 -0.55
N CYS A 27 5.91 3.21 0.64
CA CYS A 27 6.12 2.50 1.90
C CYS A 27 4.82 1.82 2.40
N LEU A 28 4.35 0.84 1.64
CA LEU A 28 3.08 0.12 1.83
C LEU A 28 3.00 -0.66 3.16
N VAL A 29 4.12 -1.01 3.77
CA VAL A 29 4.10 -1.87 4.97
C VAL A 29 4.01 -1.05 6.26
N VAL A 30 4.60 0.15 6.31
CA VAL A 30 4.67 0.92 7.57
C VAL A 30 3.62 2.04 7.58
N HIS A 31 3.54 2.82 6.51
CA HIS A 31 2.66 3.99 6.46
C HIS A 31 1.21 3.59 6.18
N LEU A 32 0.98 2.63 5.28
CA LEU A 32 -0.37 2.13 5.03
C LEU A 32 -0.97 1.45 6.27
N GLN A 33 -0.19 0.65 7.02
CA GLN A 33 -0.68 0.00 8.25
C GLN A 33 -1.08 1.02 9.33
N ARG A 34 -0.38 2.16 9.41
CA ARG A 34 -0.75 3.26 10.30
C ARG A 34 -2.01 3.98 9.83
N ASN A 35 -2.15 4.22 8.52
CA ASN A 35 -3.34 4.83 7.93
C ASN A 35 -4.58 3.93 8.13
N VAL A 36 -4.44 2.62 7.93
CA VAL A 36 -5.45 1.58 8.20
C VAL A 36 -5.94 1.66 9.66
N LYS A 37 -5.02 1.74 10.63
CA LYS A 37 -5.38 1.85 12.07
C LYS A 37 -6.09 3.15 12.43
N SER A 38 -5.83 4.23 11.70
CA SER A 38 -6.47 5.52 11.93
C SER A 38 -7.82 5.67 11.24
N GLN A 39 -8.02 5.00 10.10
CA GLN A 39 -9.23 5.15 9.28
C GLN A 39 -10.26 4.01 9.46
N MET A 40 -9.83 2.84 9.94
CA MET A 40 -10.70 1.68 10.13
C MET A 40 -10.95 1.38 11.62
N GLY A 41 -12.03 0.67 11.91
CA GLY A 41 -12.29 0.14 13.26
C GLY A 41 -11.16 -0.76 13.75
N LYS A 42 -10.93 -0.81 15.07
CA LYS A 42 -9.78 -1.48 15.68
C LYS A 42 -9.64 -2.95 15.26
N GLU A 43 -10.74 -3.70 15.23
CA GLU A 43 -10.76 -5.11 14.79
C GLU A 43 -10.52 -5.25 13.28
N ASP A 44 -11.23 -4.48 12.46
CA ASP A 44 -11.05 -4.47 11.00
C ASP A 44 -9.60 -4.11 10.61
N SER A 45 -9.00 -3.14 11.31
CA SER A 45 -7.62 -2.69 11.09
C SER A 45 -6.58 -3.76 11.44
N GLN A 46 -6.85 -4.59 12.46
CA GLN A 46 -5.97 -5.69 12.83
C GLN A 46 -6.03 -6.81 11.79
N THR A 47 -7.23 -7.16 11.35
CA THR A 47 -7.44 -8.15 10.29
C THR A 47 -6.77 -7.70 8.99
N PHE A 48 -7.00 -6.46 8.56
CA PHE A 48 -6.39 -5.92 7.35
C PHE A 48 -4.86 -5.93 7.41
N ASN A 49 -4.27 -5.49 8.53
CA ASN A 49 -2.82 -5.47 8.69
C ASN A 49 -2.20 -6.87 8.72
N LYS A 50 -2.91 -7.85 9.29
CA LYS A 50 -2.46 -9.24 9.32
C LYS A 50 -2.46 -9.85 7.91
N GLU A 51 -3.52 -9.62 7.15
CA GLU A 51 -3.61 -10.06 5.75
C GLU A 51 -2.56 -9.36 4.88
N LEU A 52 -2.39 -8.05 5.02
CA LEU A 52 -1.37 -7.29 4.29
C LEU A 52 0.05 -7.81 4.57
N LYS A 53 0.34 -8.18 5.83
CA LYS A 53 1.61 -8.80 6.21
C LYS A 53 1.76 -10.20 5.59
N ASN A 54 0.68 -10.99 5.56
CA ASN A 54 0.65 -12.29 4.93
C ASN A 54 0.95 -12.18 3.42
N ILE A 55 0.34 -11.24 2.71
CA ILE A 55 0.61 -10.95 1.30
C ILE A 55 2.10 -10.63 1.12
N LYS A 56 2.68 -9.76 1.94
CA LYS A 56 4.12 -9.45 1.84
C LYS A 56 5.02 -10.68 2.03
N GLU A 57 4.68 -11.56 2.98
CA GLU A 57 5.54 -12.69 3.35
C GLU A 57 5.35 -13.93 2.46
N ASN A 58 4.17 -14.10 1.86
CA ASN A 58 3.79 -15.33 1.14
C ASN A 58 3.42 -15.11 -0.34
N SER A 59 3.54 -13.88 -0.87
CA SER A 59 3.38 -13.68 -2.32
C SER A 59 4.64 -14.13 -3.04
N LEU A 60 4.45 -15.03 -4.01
CA LEU A 60 5.55 -15.59 -4.81
C LEU A 60 5.93 -14.64 -5.96
N ASP A 61 4.94 -13.92 -6.48
CA ASP A 61 5.05 -13.02 -7.63
C ASP A 61 4.31 -11.70 -7.38
N TYR A 62 4.70 -10.66 -8.12
CA TYR A 62 4.06 -9.35 -8.06
C TYR A 62 2.56 -9.41 -8.40
N GLU A 63 2.20 -10.18 -9.43
CA GLU A 63 0.81 -10.36 -9.88
C GLU A 63 -0.06 -11.04 -8.81
N ASP A 64 0.47 -12.09 -8.16
CA ASP A 64 -0.21 -12.80 -7.06
C ASP A 64 -0.42 -11.88 -5.84
N GLY A 65 0.58 -11.03 -5.55
CA GLY A 65 0.46 -10.00 -4.52
C GLY A 65 -0.60 -8.95 -4.84
N LEU A 66 -0.69 -8.51 -6.11
CA LEU A 66 -1.70 -7.58 -6.58
C LEU A 66 -3.11 -8.16 -6.50
N GLU A 67 -3.30 -9.42 -6.92
CA GLU A 67 -4.60 -10.09 -6.86
C GLU A 67 -5.09 -10.22 -5.42
N LYS A 68 -4.22 -10.68 -4.50
CA LYS A 68 -4.55 -10.78 -3.08
C LYS A 68 -4.85 -9.41 -2.45
N LEU A 69 -4.13 -8.37 -2.85
CA LEU A 69 -4.38 -7.01 -2.39
C LEU A 69 -5.74 -6.50 -2.90
N ASP A 70 -6.11 -6.80 -4.15
CA ASP A 70 -7.41 -6.42 -4.70
C ASP A 70 -8.57 -7.19 -4.04
N ASP A 71 -8.40 -8.49 -3.77
CA ASP A 71 -9.37 -9.28 -3.00
C ASP A 71 -9.58 -8.69 -1.60
N LEU A 72 -8.48 -8.37 -0.89
CA LEU A 72 -8.53 -7.72 0.41
C LEU A 72 -9.25 -6.36 0.31
N CYS A 73 -8.94 -5.56 -0.71
CA CYS A 73 -9.60 -4.29 -0.97
C CYS A 73 -11.11 -4.47 -1.21
N ASN A 74 -11.52 -5.46 -2.00
CA ASN A 74 -12.93 -5.74 -2.31
C ASN A 74 -13.73 -6.14 -1.07
N ARG A 75 -13.15 -6.92 -0.15
CA ARG A 75 -13.79 -7.28 1.14
C ARG A 75 -14.11 -6.06 1.99
N PHE A 76 -13.21 -5.07 2.01
CA PHE A 76 -13.38 -3.86 2.82
C PHE A 76 -14.00 -2.68 2.05
N LYS A 77 -14.16 -2.76 0.73
CA LYS A 77 -14.74 -1.74 -0.15
C LYS A 77 -16.15 -1.34 0.26
N SER A 78 -16.95 -2.29 0.74
CA SER A 78 -18.32 -2.00 1.20
C SER A 78 -18.36 -1.18 2.49
N LYS A 79 -17.35 -1.28 3.35
CA LYS A 79 -17.27 -0.55 4.63
C LYS A 79 -16.49 0.76 4.49
N TYR A 80 -15.42 0.77 3.70
CA TYR A 80 -14.47 1.89 3.61
C TYR A 80 -14.15 2.28 2.15
N PRO A 81 -15.15 2.70 1.36
CA PRO A 81 -14.99 2.90 -0.08
C PRO A 81 -13.96 3.98 -0.45
N ASN A 82 -13.86 5.06 0.33
CA ASN A 82 -12.90 6.14 0.07
C ASN A 82 -11.45 5.72 0.33
N PHE A 83 -11.24 4.94 1.40
CA PHE A 83 -9.91 4.48 1.76
C PHE A 83 -9.39 3.45 0.76
N ILE A 84 -10.24 2.51 0.34
CA ILE A 84 -9.88 1.52 -0.68
C ILE A 84 -9.56 2.17 -2.02
N LYS A 85 -10.31 3.20 -2.44
CA LYS A 85 -9.97 3.98 -3.65
C LYS A 85 -8.57 4.61 -3.56
N HIS A 86 -8.20 5.13 -2.39
CA HIS A 86 -6.87 5.70 -2.18
C HIS A 86 -5.76 4.65 -2.28
N ILE A 87 -5.96 3.46 -1.69
CA ILE A 87 -5.01 2.34 -1.82
C ILE A 87 -4.87 1.90 -3.27
N GLN A 88 -5.99 1.72 -3.98
CA GLN A 88 -5.99 1.30 -5.38
C GLN A 88 -5.31 2.32 -6.31
N SER A 89 -5.39 3.62 -6.01
CA SER A 89 -4.69 4.66 -6.78
C SER A 89 -3.18 4.67 -6.54
N ASN A 90 -2.72 4.12 -5.40
CA ASN A 90 -1.32 4.13 -4.99
C ASN A 90 -0.66 2.75 -5.13
N LYS A 91 -1.34 1.76 -5.75
CA LYS A 91 -0.83 0.39 -5.92
C LYS A 91 0.28 0.27 -6.99
N GLU A 92 0.33 1.21 -7.92
CA GLU A 92 1.24 1.24 -9.08
C GLU A 92 2.45 2.17 -8.88
N ARG A 93 2.58 2.76 -7.69
CA ARG A 93 3.64 3.68 -7.27
C ARG A 93 4.45 3.08 -6.12
#